data_AF-Q6BQX1-F1
#
_entry.id   AF-Q6BQX1-F1
#
_cell.length_a   1.000
_cell.length_b   1.000
_cell.length_c   1.000
_cell.angle_alpha   90.00
_cell.angle_beta   90.00
_cell.angle_gamma   90.00
#
_symmetry.space_group_name_H-M   'P 1'
#
loop_
_entity.id
_entity.type
_entity.pdbx_description
1 polymer ?
#
loop_
_entity_poly.entity_id
_entity_poly.type
_entity_poly.pdbx_seq_one_letter_code
_entity_poly.pdbx_strand_id
1 'polypeptide(L)'
;MVYYFKAEVQSEKGSSEYDDFALGPEEDNAEAVIFMGKDKFENEHLLKHSHPKNIWFHVDNHSSAHLYLQLSNEDQLLTFDALKINESVLKQLAQLTKANSIKANKLNNITIIYTPVDNLYTDGSMDAGTVTFHNPKKVKRILVAKKENAIVNKLNRTKYEITTEEFIKNQQALQRQYLTDKKNRERELQNQERELAKQYEDQKKRNTDPYADLFSEQNKDLNSNEFRNENWVEEEFW
;
A
#
# COMPACT_ATOMS: atom_id res chain seq x y z
N MET A 1 5.86 -5.56 24.29
CA MET A 1 4.55 -4.90 24.09
C MET A 1 4.67 -3.79 23.07
N VAL A 2 3.76 -3.79 22.10
CA VAL A 2 3.66 -2.81 21.01
C VAL A 2 2.35 -2.08 21.15
N TYR A 3 2.39 -0.75 21.09
CA TYR A 3 1.20 0.09 21.09
C TYR A 3 0.81 0.42 19.67
N TYR A 4 -0.47 0.23 19.34
CA TYR A 4 -1.04 0.61 18.07
C TYR A 4 -2.02 1.77 18.26
N PHE A 5 -2.11 2.61 17.23
CA PHE A 5 -3.00 3.75 17.14
C PHE A 5 -3.63 3.77 15.75
N LYS A 6 -4.85 4.31 15.67
CA LYS A 6 -5.54 4.56 14.42
C LYS A 6 -5.68 6.07 14.24
N ALA A 7 -5.07 6.60 13.19
CA ALA A 7 -5.20 8.00 12.83
C ALA A 7 -6.22 8.13 11.70
N GLU A 8 -7.20 9.01 11.88
CA GLU A 8 -8.16 9.35 10.82
C GLU A 8 -7.48 10.28 9.80
N VAL A 9 -7.53 9.90 8.53
CA VAL A 9 -7.16 10.77 7.40
C VAL A 9 -8.33 11.71 7.14
N GLN A 10 -8.22 12.96 7.59
CA GLN A 10 -9.13 14.00 7.14
C GLN A 10 -8.74 14.39 5.71
N SER A 11 -9.61 14.11 4.75
CA SER A 11 -9.45 14.65 3.40
C SER A 11 -9.81 16.14 3.42
N GLU A 12 -9.00 17.01 2.81
CA GLU A 12 -9.25 18.46 2.77
C GLU A 12 -10.41 18.86 1.83
N LYS A 13 -11.35 17.96 1.53
CA LYS A 13 -12.54 18.32 0.75
C LYS A 13 -13.54 19.04 1.65
N GLY A 14 -13.39 20.36 1.66
CA GLY A 14 -14.42 21.38 1.83
C GLY A 14 -15.51 21.09 2.85
N SER A 15 -15.38 21.73 4.02
CA SER A 15 -16.51 22.06 4.88
C SER A 15 -17.54 22.90 4.10
N SER A 16 -18.46 22.25 3.39
CA SER A 16 -19.70 22.88 2.97
C SER A 16 -20.76 22.51 3.99
N GLU A 17 -21.55 23.50 4.42
CA GLU A 17 -22.57 23.43 5.47
C GLU A 17 -23.76 22.49 5.13
N TYR A 18 -23.60 21.61 4.13
CA TYR A 18 -24.60 20.73 3.56
C TYR A 18 -24.27 19.22 3.68
N ASP A 19 -23.14 18.84 4.29
CA ASP A 19 -22.74 17.42 4.39
C ASP A 19 -23.46 16.62 5.47
N ASP A 20 -24.24 17.25 6.35
CA ASP A 20 -24.95 16.56 7.44
C ASP A 20 -26.21 15.79 6.96
N PHE A 21 -26.59 15.91 5.67
CA PHE A 21 -27.77 15.26 5.09
C PHE A 21 -27.46 14.26 3.96
N ALA A 22 -26.20 14.07 3.57
CA ALA A 22 -25.84 13.17 2.49
C ALA A 22 -25.68 11.72 3.00
N LEU A 23 -26.75 10.91 2.85
CA LEU A 23 -26.67 9.44 2.84
C LEU A 23 -25.97 8.96 1.54
N GLY A 24 -24.69 9.32 1.37
CA GLY A 24 -23.79 8.76 0.38
C GLY A 24 -23.07 7.51 0.93
N PRO A 25 -22.50 6.65 0.07
CA PRO A 25 -21.78 5.47 0.54
C PRO A 25 -20.63 5.96 1.41
N GLU A 26 -20.47 5.34 2.59
CA GLU A 26 -19.48 5.71 3.59
C GLU A 26 -18.17 6.13 2.91
N GLU A 27 -17.81 7.42 3.03
CA GLU A 27 -16.48 7.85 2.64
C GLU A 27 -15.51 6.94 3.39
N ASP A 28 -14.71 6.17 2.65
CA ASP A 28 -13.66 5.34 3.20
C ASP A 28 -12.77 6.25 4.07
N ASN A 29 -13.08 6.31 5.36
CA ASN A 29 -12.28 6.98 6.36
C ASN A 29 -10.96 6.23 6.36
N ALA A 30 -10.01 6.68 5.53
CA ALA A 30 -8.74 6.01 5.40
C ALA A 30 -8.06 6.07 6.78
N GLU A 31 -8.05 4.93 7.47
CA GLU A 31 -7.43 4.81 8.78
C GLU A 31 -5.95 4.52 8.56
N ALA A 32 -5.10 5.45 8.98
CA ALA A 32 -3.67 5.25 9.03
C ALA A 32 -3.33 4.45 10.31
N VAL A 33 -2.75 3.25 10.12
CA VAL A 33 -2.29 2.41 11.24
C VAL A 33 -0.90 2.83 11.67
N ILE A 34 -0.76 3.17 12.94
CA ILE A 34 0.48 3.63 13.55
C ILE A 34 0.83 2.67 14.67
N PHE A 35 2.11 2.34 14.82
CA PHE A 35 2.57 1.53 15.93
C PHE A 35 3.88 2.04 16.53
N MET A 36 4.08 1.79 17.83
CA MET A 36 5.31 2.14 18.56
C MET A 36 5.66 1.08 19.60
N GLY A 37 6.95 0.92 19.87
CA GLY A 37 7.42 0.04 20.94
C GLY A 37 7.25 0.69 22.31
N LYS A 38 6.97 -0.13 23.33
CA LYS A 38 6.90 0.34 24.72
C LYS A 38 8.27 0.79 25.26
N ASP A 39 9.34 0.12 24.84
CA ASP A 39 10.71 0.35 25.32
C ASP A 39 11.75 0.11 24.21
N LYS A 40 13.01 0.48 24.46
CA LYS A 40 14.13 0.38 23.53
C LYS A 40 14.36 -1.04 22.97
N PHE A 41 14.14 -2.07 23.77
CA PHE A 41 14.28 -3.47 23.34
C PHE A 41 13.22 -3.86 22.32
N GLU A 42 11.98 -3.40 22.53
CA GLU A 42 10.87 -3.64 21.60
C GLU A 42 11.09 -2.88 20.28
N ASN A 43 11.68 -1.69 20.36
CA ASN A 43 12.01 -0.91 19.16
C ASN A 43 12.98 -1.64 18.22
N GLU A 44 13.89 -2.45 18.75
CA GLU A 44 14.81 -3.26 17.95
C GLU A 44 14.09 -4.40 17.23
N HIS A 45 13.18 -5.11 17.94
CA HIS A 45 12.33 -6.13 17.31
C HIS A 45 11.41 -5.53 16.25
N LEU A 46 10.84 -4.37 16.52
CA LEU A 46 10.03 -3.64 15.55
C LEU A 46 10.83 -3.26 14.32
N LEU A 47 12.06 -2.75 14.48
CA LEU A 47 12.91 -2.39 13.35
C LEU A 47 13.24 -3.60 12.48
N LYS A 48 13.57 -4.75 13.11
CA LYS A 48 13.92 -5.99 12.42
C LYS A 48 12.75 -6.62 11.65
N HIS A 49 11.52 -6.49 12.16
CA HIS A 49 10.34 -7.16 11.58
C HIS A 49 9.40 -6.22 10.82
N SER A 50 9.65 -4.92 10.82
CA SER A 50 8.84 -3.94 10.07
C SER A 50 9.06 -4.06 8.57
N HIS A 51 8.03 -3.74 7.80
CA HIS A 51 8.14 -3.65 6.35
C HIS A 51 9.11 -2.51 5.95
N PRO A 52 10.04 -2.74 5.01
CA PRO A 52 11.10 -1.77 4.67
C PRO A 52 10.55 -0.43 4.15
N LYS A 53 9.36 -0.45 3.54
CA LYS A 53 8.72 0.76 3.01
C LYS A 53 7.92 1.56 4.03
N ASN A 54 7.70 1.03 5.24
CA ASN A 54 7.03 1.79 6.29
C ASN A 54 7.84 3.04 6.64
N ILE A 55 7.16 4.06 7.16
CA ILE A 55 7.80 5.33 7.52
C ILE A 55 8.06 5.35 9.02
N TRP A 56 9.31 5.59 9.40
CA TRP A 56 9.74 5.76 10.77
C TRP A 56 9.84 7.23 11.14
N PHE A 57 9.45 7.56 12.37
CA PHE A 57 9.44 8.91 12.94
C PHE A 57 10.22 8.97 14.25
N HIS A 58 10.95 10.07 14.44
CA HIS A 58 11.72 10.35 15.65
C HIS A 58 11.96 11.84 15.85
N VAL A 59 12.19 12.28 17.08
CA VAL A 59 12.57 13.66 17.37
C VAL A 59 14.05 13.90 17.06
N ASP A 60 14.37 14.98 16.34
CA ASP A 60 15.76 15.33 16.06
C ASP A 60 16.53 15.66 17.36
N ASN A 61 17.73 15.11 17.53
CA ASN A 61 18.65 15.36 18.67
C ASN A 61 18.11 15.06 20.08
N HIS A 62 16.98 14.37 20.21
CA HIS A 62 16.40 14.02 21.51
C HIS A 62 15.91 12.58 21.54
N SER A 63 16.15 11.89 22.67
CA SER A 63 15.57 10.56 22.88
C SER A 63 14.04 10.64 22.88
N SER A 64 13.42 9.87 22.00
CA SER A 64 11.97 9.79 21.83
C SER A 64 11.56 8.37 21.45
N ALA A 65 10.26 8.07 21.56
CA ALA A 65 9.72 6.81 21.06
C ALA A 65 9.91 6.68 19.54
N HIS A 66 10.17 5.45 19.07
CA HIS A 66 10.21 5.13 17.64
C HIS A 66 8.80 4.83 17.17
N LEU A 67 8.27 5.73 16.34
CA LEU A 67 6.93 5.59 15.76
C LEU A 67 7.04 5.11 14.32
N TYR A 68 6.17 4.18 13.95
CA TYR A 68 6.11 3.62 12.61
C TYR A 68 4.71 3.84 12.05
N LEU A 69 4.65 4.35 10.83
CA LEU A 69 3.43 4.44 10.03
C LEU A 69 3.42 3.28 9.03
N GLN A 70 2.37 2.47 9.11
CA GLN A 70 2.12 1.41 8.14
C GLN A 70 1.53 2.03 6.87
N LEU A 71 2.20 1.84 5.74
CA LEU A 71 1.71 2.31 4.44
C LEU A 71 0.72 1.29 3.84
N SER A 72 -0.28 1.81 3.12
CA SER A 72 -1.18 1.00 2.30
C SER A 72 -0.40 0.30 1.17
N ASN A 73 -0.95 -0.78 0.61
CA ASN A 73 -0.29 -1.50 -0.49
C ASN A 73 -0.01 -0.60 -1.70
N GLU A 74 -0.87 0.39 -1.95
CA GLU A 74 -0.73 1.36 -3.04
C GLU A 74 0.40 2.34 -2.76
N ASP A 75 0.44 2.91 -1.55
CA ASP A 75 1.49 3.83 -1.11
C ASP A 75 2.86 3.15 -1.03
N GLN A 76 2.88 1.85 -0.74
CA GLN A 76 4.09 1.06 -0.80
C GLN A 76 4.65 0.96 -2.23
N LEU A 77 3.85 1.08 -3.29
CA LEU A 77 4.36 1.04 -4.66
C LEU A 77 5.04 2.35 -5.07
N LEU A 78 4.74 3.45 -4.37
CA LEU A 78 5.32 4.76 -4.64
C LEU A 78 6.75 4.89 -4.10
N THR A 79 7.55 5.72 -4.78
CA THR A 79 8.88 6.10 -4.30
C THR A 79 8.74 7.14 -3.18
N PHE A 80 9.63 7.13 -2.19
CA PHE A 80 9.59 8.05 -1.03
C PHE A 80 9.51 9.54 -1.40
N ASP A 81 10.05 9.93 -2.55
CA ASP A 81 9.97 11.29 -3.03
C ASP A 81 8.55 11.65 -3.53
N ALA A 82 7.90 10.70 -4.20
CA ALA A 82 6.53 10.82 -4.73
C ALA A 82 5.44 10.52 -3.68
N LEU A 83 5.80 9.94 -2.53
CA LEU A 83 4.86 9.62 -1.46
C LEU A 83 4.32 10.92 -0.83
N LYS A 84 3.06 11.24 -1.14
CA LYS A 84 2.34 12.37 -0.54
C LYS A 84 1.53 11.89 0.65
N ILE A 85 2.15 11.92 1.83
CA ILE A 85 1.45 11.66 3.10
C ILE A 85 0.49 12.82 3.38
N ASN A 86 -0.74 12.52 3.77
CA ASN A 86 -1.72 13.54 4.17
C ASN A 86 -1.17 14.39 5.33
N GLU A 87 -1.26 15.72 5.21
CA GLU A 87 -0.71 16.65 6.20
C GLU A 87 -1.33 16.50 7.59
N SER A 88 -2.61 16.13 7.67
CA SER A 88 -3.30 15.87 8.94
C SER A 88 -2.66 14.71 9.67
N VAL A 89 -2.46 13.57 9.00
CA VAL A 89 -1.78 12.40 9.58
C VAL A 89 -0.34 12.74 9.97
N LEU A 90 0.35 13.52 9.14
CA LEU A 90 1.71 13.95 9.40
C LEU A 90 1.80 14.82 10.67
N LYS A 91 0.89 15.78 10.84
CA LYS A 91 0.76 16.62 12.05
C LYS A 91 0.41 15.76 13.27
N GLN A 92 -0.52 14.82 13.13
CA GLN A 92 -0.92 13.88 14.19
C GLN A 92 0.27 13.05 14.70
N LEU A 93 1.03 12.45 13.79
CA LEU A 93 2.25 11.70 14.09
C LEU A 93 3.32 12.58 14.73
N ALA A 94 3.54 13.77 14.19
CA ALA A 94 4.50 14.72 14.72
C ALA A 94 4.16 15.10 16.19
N GLN A 95 2.90 15.39 16.48
CA GLN A 95 2.46 15.69 17.85
C GLN A 95 2.61 14.48 18.79
N LEU A 96 2.31 13.27 18.31
CA LEU A 96 2.47 12.03 19.09
C LEU A 96 3.94 11.75 19.41
N THR A 97 4.84 11.87 18.44
CA THR A 97 6.29 11.71 18.61
C THR A 97 6.85 12.70 19.62
N LYS A 98 6.41 13.96 19.54
CA LYS A 98 6.78 15.00 20.52
C LYS A 98 6.28 14.68 21.92
N ALA A 99 5.04 14.21 22.06
CA ALA A 99 4.45 13.88 23.35
C ALA A 99 5.16 12.69 24.03
N ASN A 100 5.62 11.72 23.23
CA ASN A 100 6.35 10.53 23.69
C ASN A 100 7.87 10.74 23.82
N SER A 101 8.31 11.97 24.08
CA SER A 101 9.71 12.28 24.38
C SER A 101 9.82 13.04 25.70
N ILE A 102 10.74 12.60 26.56
CA ILE A 102 10.91 13.19 27.91
C ILE A 102 11.35 14.66 27.84
N LYS A 103 12.32 14.97 26.95
CA LYS A 103 12.87 16.32 26.79
C LYS A 103 12.03 17.16 25.82
N ALA A 104 11.67 16.58 24.67
CA ALA A 104 11.01 17.33 23.60
C ALA A 104 9.55 17.69 23.92
N ASN A 105 8.88 16.97 24.81
CA ASN A 105 7.51 17.31 25.23
C ASN A 105 7.41 18.72 25.85
N LYS A 106 8.49 19.24 26.46
CA LYS A 106 8.53 20.55 27.13
C LYS A 106 9.06 21.68 26.24
N LEU A 107 9.74 21.36 25.16
CA LEU A 107 10.39 22.35 24.29
C LEU A 107 9.43 22.80 23.17
N ASN A 108 9.63 24.02 22.67
CA ASN A 108 8.94 24.56 21.51
C ASN A 108 9.86 24.51 20.29
N ASN A 109 9.29 24.62 19.09
CA ASN A 109 10.02 24.65 17.82
C ASN A 109 10.96 23.46 17.65
N ILE A 110 10.39 22.27 17.72
CA ILE A 110 11.16 21.03 17.63
C ILE A 110 11.02 20.45 16.23
N THR A 111 12.14 19.97 15.72
CA THR A 111 12.18 19.25 14.45
C THR A 111 11.93 17.77 14.68
N ILE A 112 11.01 17.21 13.91
CA ILE A 112 10.75 15.78 13.85
C ILE A 112 11.21 15.29 12.49
N ILE A 113 11.95 14.20 12.52
CA ILE A 113 12.48 13.58 11.33
C ILE A 113 11.64 12.35 10.99
N TYR A 114 11.50 12.11 9.69
CA TYR A 114 10.91 10.89 9.19
C TYR A 114 11.63 10.37 7.96
N THR A 115 11.74 9.05 7.89
CA THR A 115 12.47 8.33 6.84
C THR A 115 11.86 6.94 6.66
N PRO A 116 11.95 6.33 5.47
CA PRO A 116 11.62 4.92 5.32
C PRO A 116 12.49 4.04 6.21
N VAL A 117 11.92 2.92 6.67
CA VAL A 117 12.63 1.92 7.48
C VAL A 117 13.84 1.35 6.74
N ASP A 118 13.75 1.18 5.42
CA ASP A 118 14.85 0.75 4.53
C ASP A 118 16.11 1.63 4.63
N ASN A 119 15.97 2.89 5.02
CA ASN A 119 17.09 3.81 5.16
C ASN A 119 17.78 3.73 6.54
N LEU A 120 17.20 2.98 7.48
CA LEU A 120 17.75 2.82 8.83
C LEU A 120 18.74 1.67 8.87
N TYR A 121 19.86 1.90 9.54
CA TYR A 121 20.87 0.90 9.81
C TYR A 121 21.19 0.90 11.30
N THR A 122 21.26 -0.30 11.87
CA THR A 122 21.82 -0.52 13.19
C THR A 122 22.96 -1.50 13.03
N ASP A 123 24.14 -1.11 13.51
CA ASP A 123 25.20 -2.07 13.74
C ASP A 123 24.94 -2.72 15.10
N GLY A 124 25.12 -4.03 15.24
CA GLY A 124 24.94 -4.75 16.51
C GLY A 124 25.90 -4.29 17.61
N SER A 125 26.86 -3.44 17.26
CA SER A 125 27.76 -2.75 18.18
C SER A 125 27.17 -1.46 18.78
N MET A 126 26.03 -0.95 18.29
CA MET A 126 25.45 0.30 18.77
C MET A 126 24.56 0.08 20.00
N ASP A 127 24.51 1.07 20.89
CA ASP A 127 23.62 1.03 22.07
C ASP A 127 22.16 0.88 21.66
N ALA A 128 21.43 0.03 22.39
CA ALA A 128 20.01 -0.23 22.15
C ALA A 128 19.19 1.07 22.05
N GLY A 129 18.59 1.29 20.89
CA GLY A 129 17.81 2.50 20.57
C GLY A 129 18.55 3.54 19.71
N THR A 130 19.85 3.37 19.49
CA THR A 130 20.60 4.21 18.54
C THR A 130 20.41 3.69 17.12
N VAL A 131 19.97 4.56 16.21
CA VAL A 131 19.83 4.23 14.79
C VAL A 131 20.63 5.20 13.94
N THR A 132 21.27 4.68 12.90
CA THR A 132 22.02 5.47 11.92
C THR A 132 21.29 5.44 10.57
N PHE A 133 21.54 6.44 9.71
CA PHE A 133 20.93 6.51 8.38
C PHE A 133 21.94 6.08 7.30
N HIS A 134 21.50 5.27 6.34
CA HIS A 134 22.29 4.97 5.15
C HIS A 134 22.49 6.21 4.27
N ASN A 135 21.40 6.94 4.01
CA ASN A 135 21.43 8.17 3.22
C ASN A 135 20.70 9.31 3.94
N PRO A 136 21.41 10.36 4.38
CA PRO A 136 20.79 11.49 5.07
C PRO A 136 19.87 12.32 4.17
N LYS A 137 19.99 12.21 2.83
CA LYS A 137 19.11 12.94 1.89
C LYS A 137 17.68 12.39 1.85
N LYS A 138 17.48 11.13 2.24
CA LYS A 138 16.16 10.50 2.34
C LYS A 138 15.44 10.82 3.65
N VAL A 139 15.98 11.72 4.46
CA VAL A 139 15.37 12.17 5.71
C VAL A 139 14.61 13.46 5.47
N LYS A 140 13.29 13.43 5.65
CA LYS A 140 12.44 14.62 5.61
C LYS A 140 12.22 15.14 7.03
N ARG A 141 11.98 16.44 7.17
CA ARG A 141 11.91 17.15 8.45
C ARG A 141 10.61 17.95 8.55
N ILE A 142 9.97 17.91 9.71
CA ILE A 142 8.78 18.68 10.04
C ILE A 142 9.07 19.52 11.27
N LEU A 143 8.74 20.81 11.21
CA LEU A 143 8.83 21.69 12.36
C LEU A 143 7.51 21.70 13.13
N VAL A 144 7.57 21.38 14.42
CA VAL A 144 6.43 21.48 15.33
C VAL A 144 6.65 22.63 16.31
N ALA A 145 5.95 23.73 16.08
CA ALA A 145 6.06 24.94 16.90
C ALA A 145 5.59 24.70 18.34
N LYS A 146 4.34 24.27 18.52
CA LYS A 146 3.71 24.06 19.82
C LYS A 146 3.09 22.68 19.91
N LYS A 147 2.94 22.21 21.14
CA LYS A 147 2.29 20.94 21.44
C LYS A 147 0.78 21.11 21.46
N GLU A 148 0.08 20.25 20.73
CA GLU A 148 -1.38 20.24 20.67
C GLU A 148 -1.95 19.02 21.41
N ASN A 149 -2.42 19.24 22.64
CA ASN A 149 -2.94 18.16 23.48
C ASN A 149 -4.20 17.50 22.93
N ALA A 150 -5.05 18.26 22.20
CA ALA A 150 -6.31 17.74 21.67
C ALA A 150 -6.08 16.56 20.72
N ILE A 151 -5.11 16.71 19.81
CA ILE A 151 -4.73 15.69 18.83
C ILE A 151 -4.19 14.44 19.52
N VAL A 152 -3.25 14.63 20.46
CA VAL A 152 -2.63 13.51 21.20
C VAL A 152 -3.69 12.75 22.00
N ASN A 153 -4.62 13.45 22.64
CA ASN A 153 -5.70 12.82 23.40
C ASN A 153 -6.66 12.05 22.49
N LYS A 154 -6.96 12.55 21.28
CA LYS A 154 -7.76 11.81 20.29
C LYS A 154 -7.08 10.51 19.90
N LEU A 155 -5.79 10.56 19.55
CA LEU A 155 -5.01 9.37 19.20
C LEU A 155 -4.94 8.38 20.35
N ASN A 156 -4.71 8.84 21.58
CA ASN A 156 -4.66 7.98 22.75
C ASN A 156 -5.98 7.24 23.05
N ARG A 157 -7.13 7.75 22.60
CA ARG A 157 -8.42 7.02 22.69
C ARG A 157 -8.46 5.79 21.77
N THR A 158 -7.76 5.85 20.64
CA THR A 158 -7.66 4.74 19.68
C THR A 158 -6.54 3.76 20.02
N LYS A 159 -5.83 3.97 21.14
CA LYS A 159 -4.69 3.17 21.54
C LYS A 159 -5.14 1.76 21.92
N TYR A 160 -4.51 0.75 21.35
CA TYR A 160 -4.60 -0.64 21.81
C TYR A 160 -3.21 -1.27 21.91
N GLU A 161 -3.10 -2.31 22.75
CA GLU A 161 -1.82 -2.94 23.08
C GLU A 161 -1.79 -4.37 22.53
N ILE A 162 -0.71 -4.73 21.85
CA ILE A 162 -0.49 -6.07 21.30
C ILE A 162 0.84 -6.61 21.84
N THR A 163 0.92 -7.93 22.00
CA THR A 163 2.15 -8.60 22.40
C THR A 163 3.18 -8.58 21.25
N THR A 164 4.47 -8.51 21.59
CA THR A 164 5.53 -8.48 20.55
C THR A 164 5.53 -9.74 19.67
N GLU A 165 5.20 -10.90 20.24
CA GLU A 165 5.08 -12.16 19.50
C GLU A 165 3.94 -12.11 18.46
N GLU A 166 2.79 -11.55 18.85
CA GLU A 166 1.64 -11.36 17.96
C GLU A 166 1.97 -10.37 16.84
N PHE A 167 2.70 -9.30 17.15
CA PHE A 167 3.20 -8.36 16.14
C PHE A 167 4.05 -9.08 15.08
N ILE A 168 5.02 -9.89 15.52
CA ILE A 168 5.93 -10.62 14.62
C ILE A 168 5.12 -11.59 13.76
N LYS A 169 4.17 -12.32 14.36
CA LYS A 169 3.29 -13.24 13.63
C LYS A 169 2.46 -12.51 12.58
N ASN A 170 1.91 -11.33 12.89
CA ASN A 170 1.14 -10.52 11.96
C ASN A 170 2.01 -10.01 10.80
N GLN A 171 3.23 -9.53 11.07
CA GLN A 171 4.15 -9.11 10.01
C GLN A 171 4.56 -10.28 9.11
N GLN A 172 4.85 -11.45 9.68
CA GLN A 172 5.16 -12.65 8.91
C GLN A 172 3.97 -13.10 8.04
N ALA A 173 2.75 -13.03 8.58
CA ALA A 173 1.54 -13.34 7.82
C ALA A 173 1.35 -12.37 6.65
N LEU A 174 1.54 -11.07 6.88
CA LEU A 174 1.45 -10.03 5.85
C LEU A 174 2.51 -10.23 4.75
N GLN A 175 3.75 -10.56 5.13
CA GLN A 175 4.80 -10.91 4.17
C GLN A 175 4.45 -12.16 3.34
N ARG A 176 3.90 -13.20 3.97
CA ARG A 176 3.46 -14.42 3.26
C ARG A 176 2.31 -14.14 2.29
N GLN A 177 1.35 -13.31 2.69
CA GLN A 177 0.26 -12.88 1.83
C GLN A 177 0.80 -12.12 0.62
N TYR A 178 1.66 -11.12 0.85
CA TYR A 178 2.30 -10.36 -0.22
C TYR A 178 3.06 -11.25 -1.22
N LEU A 179 3.82 -12.23 -0.74
CA LEU A 179 4.52 -13.18 -1.60
C LEU A 179 3.56 -14.08 -2.40
N THR A 180 2.47 -14.53 -1.76
CA THR A 180 1.41 -15.31 -2.42
C THR A 180 0.73 -14.50 -3.51
N ASP A 181 0.34 -13.26 -3.21
CA ASP A 181 -0.33 -12.36 -4.15
C ASP A 181 0.57 -12.01 -5.32
N LYS A 182 1.86 -11.74 -5.06
CA LYS A 182 2.85 -11.51 -6.11
C LYS A 182 2.97 -12.72 -7.04
N LYS A 183 3.06 -13.93 -6.49
CA LYS A 183 3.16 -15.17 -7.28
C LYS A 183 1.88 -15.43 -8.09
N ASN A 184 0.71 -15.15 -7.52
CA ASN A 184 -0.56 -15.30 -8.21
C ASN A 184 -0.66 -14.30 -9.37
N ARG A 185 -0.31 -13.03 -9.14
CA ARG A 185 -0.29 -11.99 -10.18
C ARG A 185 0.70 -12.31 -11.30
N GLU A 186 1.88 -12.85 -10.98
CA GLU A 186 2.85 -13.29 -11.99
C GLU A 186 2.30 -14.47 -12.80
N ARG A 187 1.64 -15.44 -12.16
CA ARG A 187 0.99 -16.56 -12.85
C ARG A 187 -0.13 -16.09 -13.77
N GLU A 188 -0.94 -15.13 -13.34
CA GLU A 188 -2.01 -14.53 -14.15
C GLU A 188 -1.46 -13.83 -15.38
N LEU A 189 -0.42 -13.00 -15.23
CA LEU A 189 0.26 -12.35 -16.35
C LEU A 189 0.85 -13.37 -17.33
N GLN A 190 1.53 -14.41 -16.83
CA GLN A 190 2.07 -15.49 -17.68
C GLN A 190 0.98 -16.31 -18.39
N ASN A 191 -0.21 -16.44 -17.81
CA ASN A 191 -1.35 -17.10 -18.46
C ASN A 191 -1.92 -16.20 -19.56
N GLN A 192 -2.10 -14.90 -19.29
CA GLN A 192 -2.56 -13.91 -20.26
C GLN A 192 -1.60 -13.81 -21.47
N GLU A 193 -0.29 -13.78 -21.23
CA GLU A 193 0.72 -13.77 -22.31
C GLU A 193 0.66 -15.05 -23.16
N ARG A 194 0.46 -16.21 -22.53
CA ARG A 194 0.30 -17.48 -23.25
C ARG A 194 -0.98 -17.55 -24.07
N GLU A 195 -2.08 -17.01 -23.56
CA GLU A 195 -3.35 -16.92 -24.30
C GLU A 195 -3.22 -15.97 -25.49
N LEU A 196 -2.61 -14.80 -25.29
CA LEU A 196 -2.36 -13.83 -26.36
C LEU A 196 -1.44 -14.41 -27.45
N ALA A 197 -0.39 -15.11 -27.06
CA ALA A 197 0.52 -15.77 -28.00
C ALA A 197 -0.19 -16.84 -28.84
N LYS A 198 -1.05 -17.67 -28.23
CA LYS A 198 -1.89 -18.64 -28.95
C LYS A 198 -2.82 -17.95 -29.94
N GLN A 199 -3.50 -16.88 -29.52
CA GLN A 199 -4.38 -16.11 -30.43
C GLN A 199 -3.61 -15.52 -31.61
N TYR A 200 -2.40 -15.00 -31.39
CA TYR A 200 -1.55 -14.47 -32.45
C TYR A 200 -1.06 -15.56 -33.41
N GLU A 201 -0.70 -16.74 -32.90
CA GLU A 201 -0.36 -17.90 -33.73
C GLU A 201 -1.54 -18.37 -34.57
N ASP A 202 -2.74 -18.45 -33.99
CA ASP A 202 -3.95 -18.85 -34.71
C ASP A 202 -4.34 -17.82 -35.79
N GLN A 203 -4.23 -16.53 -35.50
CA GLN A 203 -4.41 -15.47 -36.50
C GLN A 203 -3.37 -15.54 -37.61
N LYS A 204 -2.08 -15.78 -37.27
CA LYS A 204 -1.02 -15.92 -38.26
C LYS A 204 -1.29 -17.10 -39.18
N LYS A 205 -1.66 -18.27 -38.64
CA LYS A 205 -2.03 -19.46 -39.42
C LYS A 205 -3.19 -19.16 -40.37
N ARG A 206 -4.27 -18.52 -39.88
CA ARG A 206 -5.42 -18.11 -40.69
C ARG A 206 -5.02 -17.15 -41.82
N ASN A 207 -4.13 -16.19 -41.56
CA ASN A 207 -3.71 -15.21 -42.56
C ASN A 207 -2.68 -15.77 -43.57
N THR A 208 -1.84 -16.73 -43.16
CA THR A 208 -0.86 -17.36 -44.07
C THR A 208 -1.49 -18.35 -45.04
N ASP A 209 -2.64 -18.93 -44.69
CA ASP A 209 -3.30 -19.91 -45.53
C ASP A 209 -4.48 -19.25 -46.27
N PRO A 210 -4.33 -18.89 -47.56
CA PRO A 210 -5.36 -18.18 -48.33
C PRO A 210 -6.65 -19.01 -48.55
N TYR A 211 -6.66 -20.30 -48.18
CA TYR A 211 -7.84 -21.17 -48.23
C TYR A 211 -8.40 -21.52 -46.84
N ALA A 212 -7.85 -20.97 -45.75
CA ALA A 212 -8.32 -21.28 -44.39
C ALA A 212 -9.80 -20.94 -44.15
N ASP A 213 -10.32 -19.92 -44.84
CA ASP A 213 -11.70 -19.48 -44.70
C ASP A 213 -12.70 -20.40 -45.44
N LEU A 214 -12.24 -21.14 -46.45
CA LEU A 214 -13.06 -22.08 -47.25
C LEU A 214 -13.46 -23.34 -46.48
N PHE A 215 -12.73 -23.69 -45.40
CA PHE A 215 -12.99 -24.88 -44.60
C PHE A 215 -13.67 -24.60 -43.25
N SER A 216 -14.05 -23.34 -42.99
CA SER A 216 -14.88 -23.00 -41.82
C SER A 216 -16.24 -23.71 -41.90
N GLU A 217 -16.81 -24.14 -40.77
CA GLU A 217 -18.10 -24.85 -40.76
C GLU A 217 -19.20 -24.05 -41.47
N GLN A 218 -19.17 -22.72 -41.33
CA GLN A 218 -20.09 -21.81 -41.99
C GLN A 218 -19.97 -21.82 -43.53
N ASN A 219 -18.75 -21.90 -44.10
CA ASN A 219 -18.55 -22.03 -45.54
C ASN A 219 -18.77 -23.45 -46.06
N LYS A 220 -18.56 -24.48 -45.23
CA LYS A 220 -18.91 -25.86 -45.57
C LYS A 220 -20.42 -26.06 -45.63
N ASP A 221 -21.17 -25.48 -44.72
CA ASP A 221 -22.64 -25.55 -44.73
C ASP A 221 -23.25 -24.80 -45.92
N LEU A 222 -22.64 -23.67 -46.32
CA LEU A 222 -23.05 -22.93 -47.51
C LEU A 222 -22.74 -23.62 -48.85
N ASN A 223 -21.70 -24.47 -48.89
CA ASN A 223 -21.28 -25.20 -50.11
C ASN A 223 -21.62 -26.69 -50.07
N SER A 224 -22.25 -27.18 -48.99
CA SER A 224 -22.70 -28.56 -48.86
C SER A 224 -24.05 -28.74 -49.54
N ASN A 225 -24.16 -29.72 -50.44
CA ASN A 225 -25.42 -30.12 -51.05
C ASN A 225 -26.41 -30.76 -50.07
N GLU A 226 -26.00 -30.99 -48.82
CA GLU A 226 -26.83 -31.59 -47.76
C GLU A 226 -27.77 -30.56 -47.11
N PHE A 227 -27.39 -29.27 -47.10
CA PHE A 227 -28.25 -28.15 -46.68
C PHE A 227 -28.68 -27.34 -47.92
N ARG A 228 -29.70 -27.83 -48.64
CA ARG A 228 -30.35 -27.05 -49.71
C ARG A 228 -30.95 -25.78 -49.09
N ASN A 229 -30.50 -24.62 -49.55
CA ASN A 229 -31.13 -23.33 -49.24
C ASN A 229 -32.63 -23.39 -49.59
N GLU A 230 -33.53 -22.84 -48.77
CA GLU A 230 -34.99 -22.92 -48.97
C GLU A 230 -35.48 -22.34 -50.32
N ASN A 231 -34.60 -21.63 -51.04
CA ASN A 231 -34.83 -21.09 -52.38
C ASN A 231 -34.34 -22.00 -53.54
N TRP A 232 -34.05 -23.28 -53.32
CA TRP A 232 -33.70 -24.20 -54.41
C TRP A 232 -34.96 -24.58 -55.23
N VAL A 233 -35.18 -23.89 -56.35
CA VAL A 233 -36.26 -24.18 -57.31
C VAL A 233 -35.68 -25.07 -58.42
N GLU A 234 -36.21 -26.29 -58.58
CA GLU A 234 -35.81 -27.28 -59.60
C GLU A 234 -36.38 -27.00 -61.00
N GLU A 235 -37.03 -25.84 -61.23
CA GLU A 235 -37.68 -25.49 -62.50
C GLU A 235 -36.83 -24.52 -63.34
N GLU A 236 -35.74 -24.98 -63.96
CA GLU A 236 -35.20 -24.36 -65.18
C GLU A 236 -34.08 -25.22 -65.79
N PHE A 237 -34.42 -26.38 -66.34
CA PHE A 237 -33.61 -27.04 -67.38
C PHE A 237 -34.54 -27.82 -68.32
N TRP A 238 -34.97 -27.15 -69.39
CA TRP A 238 -35.49 -27.72 -70.63
C TRP A 238 -34.63 -27.21 -71.79
#